data_AF-A0A497GER8-F1
#
_entry.id   AF-A0A497GER8-F1
#
_cell.length_a   1.000
_cell.length_b   1.000
_cell.length_c   1.000
_cell.angle_alpha   90.00
_cell.angle_beta   90.00
_cell.angle_gamma   90.00
#
_symmetry.space_group_name_H-M   'P 1'
#
loop_
_entity.id
_entity.type
_entity.pdbx_description
1 polymer ?
#
loop_
_entity_poly.entity_id
_entity_poly.type
_entity_poly.pdbx_seq_one_letter_code
_entity_poly.pdbx_strand_id
1 'polypeptide(L)' 'MRVLEASATLRVALNSALEARSIAAALSADDEALEDSIVKTRLEGLEVTVEVRHWGSSPIRGVRALLDDVLRVLGALGVE' A
#
# COMPACT_ATOMS: atom_id res chain seq x y z
N MET A 1 7.45 -9.82 25.45
CA MET A 1 8.21 -10.09 24.21
C MET A 1 8.08 -8.85 23.32
N ARG A 2 9.17 -8.20 22.92
CA ARG A 2 9.09 -7.03 22.02
C ARG A 2 8.85 -7.57 20.60
N VAL A 3 7.66 -7.35 20.05
CA VAL A 3 7.38 -7.62 18.65
C VAL A 3 7.94 -6.45 17.86
N LEU A 4 8.93 -6.71 17.00
CA LEU A 4 9.42 -5.70 16.07
C LEU A 4 8.33 -5.52 15.01
N GLU A 5 7.91 -4.28 14.80
CA GLU A 5 6.99 -3.90 13.73
C GLU A 5 7.76 -3.04 12.74
N ALA A 6 7.54 -3.28 11.45
CA ALA A 6 7.99 -2.38 10.40
C ALA A 6 6.76 -1.77 9.71
N SER A 7 6.88 -0.53 9.29
CA SER A 7 5.87 0.16 8.51
C SER A 7 6.49 0.93 7.36
N ALA A 8 5.73 1.08 6.27
CA ALA A 8 6.07 1.91 5.13
C ALA A 8 4.79 2.58 4.61
N THR A 9 4.98 3.74 4.00
CA THR A 9 3.90 4.52 3.40
C THR A 9 4.32 4.92 2.01
N LEU A 10 3.53 4.53 1.01
CA LEU A 10 3.67 5.00 -0.36
C LEU A 10 2.62 6.08 -0.63
N ARG A 11 3.05 7.21 -1.18
CA ARG A 11 2.16 8.33 -1.54
C ARG A 11 2.29 8.57 -3.03
N VAL A 12 1.17 8.52 -3.74
CA VAL A 12 1.08 8.70 -5.19
C VAL A 12 0.22 9.93 -5.46
N ALA A 13 0.86 11.01 -5.93
CA ALA A 13 0.17 12.22 -6.33
C ALA A 13 -0.22 12.14 -7.81
N LEU A 14 -1.47 12.45 -8.13
CA LEU A 14 -2.04 12.29 -9.46
C LEU A 14 -2.57 13.62 -10.00
N ASN A 15 -2.74 13.70 -11.32
CA ASN A 15 -3.15 14.94 -11.98
C ASN A 15 -4.66 14.98 -12.28
N SER A 16 -5.37 13.87 -12.07
CA SER A 16 -6.79 13.72 -12.38
C SER A 16 -7.54 13.07 -11.22
N ALA A 17 -8.67 13.66 -10.84
CA ALA A 17 -9.54 13.07 -9.82
C ALA A 17 -10.14 11.73 -10.26
N LEU A 18 -10.33 11.54 -11.57
CA LEU A 18 -10.80 10.26 -12.12
C LEU A 18 -9.72 9.18 -11.95
N GLU A 19 -8.49 9.51 -12.31
CA GLU A 19 -7.33 8.63 -12.18
C GLU A 19 -7.08 8.27 -10.71
N ALA A 20 -7.12 9.26 -9.80
CA ALA A 20 -6.96 9.04 -8.37
C ALA A 20 -8.02 8.11 -7.78
N ARG A 21 -9.29 8.26 -8.21
CA ARG A 21 -10.36 7.35 -7.79
C ARG A 21 -10.18 5.94 -8.36
N SER A 22 -9.79 5.82 -9.63
CA SER A 22 -9.56 4.52 -10.26
C SER A 22 -8.42 3.76 -9.61
N ILE A 23 -7.28 4.42 -9.35
CA ILE A 23 -6.12 3.82 -8.69
C ILE A 23 -6.45 3.47 -7.24
N ALA A 24 -7.08 4.38 -6.49
CA ALA A 24 -7.48 4.09 -5.12
C ALA A 24 -8.44 2.90 -5.05
N ALA A 25 -9.43 2.82 -5.96
CA ALA A 25 -10.36 1.70 -5.99
C ALA A 25 -9.67 0.36 -6.32
N ALA A 26 -8.70 0.37 -7.24
CA ALA A 26 -7.93 -0.81 -7.60
C ALA A 26 -7.08 -1.29 -6.41
N LEU A 27 -6.35 -0.38 -5.76
CA LEU A 27 -5.49 -0.72 -4.62
C LEU A 27 -6.28 -1.10 -3.37
N SER A 28 -7.40 -0.42 -3.10
CA SER A 28 -8.30 -0.77 -1.99
C SER A 28 -8.96 -2.14 -2.14
N ALA A 29 -9.01 -2.72 -3.34
CA ALA A 29 -9.48 -4.09 -3.53
C ALA A 29 -8.54 -5.12 -2.88
N ASP A 30 -7.26 -4.75 -2.73
CA ASP A 30 -6.20 -5.54 -2.09
C ASP A 30 -5.91 -5.08 -0.66
N ASP A 31 -6.75 -4.21 -0.08
CA ASP A 31 -6.63 -3.82 1.34
C ASP A 31 -6.89 -5.05 2.22
N GLU A 32 -5.87 -5.49 2.94
CA GLU A 32 -5.91 -6.73 3.70
C GLU A 32 -5.44 -6.51 5.15
N ALA A 33 -6.08 -7.23 6.08
CA ALA A 33 -5.63 -7.36 7.45
C ALA A 33 -5.41 -8.85 7.75
N LEU A 34 -4.15 -9.28 7.69
CA LEU A 34 -3.70 -10.62 8.01
C LEU A 34 -3.28 -10.72 9.49
N GLU A 35 -2.97 -11.94 9.93
CA GLU A 35 -2.47 -12.21 11.28
C GLU A 35 -1.19 -11.41 11.60
N ASP A 36 -0.36 -11.15 10.60
CA ASP A 36 0.97 -10.55 10.72
C ASP A 36 1.15 -9.27 9.88
N SER A 37 0.12 -8.78 9.18
CA SER A 37 0.22 -7.55 8.39
C SER A 37 -1.08 -6.80 8.17
N ILE A 38 -0.95 -5.50 7.87
CA ILE A 38 -2.03 -4.63 7.43
C ILE A 38 -1.56 -3.87 6.18
N VAL A 39 -2.39 -3.88 5.15
CA VAL A 39 -2.32 -2.98 4.00
C VAL A 39 -3.59 -2.14 3.99
N LYS A 40 -3.44 -0.82 3.90
CA LYS A 40 -4.57 0.11 3.84
C LYS A 40 -4.34 1.21 2.82
N THR A 41 -5.35 1.44 2.00
CA THR A 41 -5.35 2.49 1.00
C THR A 41 -6.26 3.63 1.43
N ARG A 42 -5.82 4.87 1.22
CA ARG A 42 -6.61 6.09 1.43
C ARG A 42 -6.49 6.99 0.21
N LEU A 43 -7.59 7.66 -0.12
CA LEU A 43 -7.63 8.70 -1.14
C LEU A 43 -7.94 10.05 -0.48
N GLU A 44 -7.05 11.02 -0.64
CA GLU A 44 -7.21 12.39 -0.14
C GLU A 44 -7.01 13.38 -1.30
N GLY A 45 -8.12 13.89 -1.85
CA GLY A 45 -8.08 14.79 -3.01
C GLY A 45 -7.53 14.10 -4.26
N LEU A 46 -6.29 14.41 -4.62
CA LEU A 46 -5.56 13.83 -5.77
C LEU A 46 -4.41 12.92 -5.34
N GLU A 47 -4.31 12.60 -4.05
CA GLU A 47 -3.26 11.75 -3.51
C GLU A 47 -3.82 10.41 -3.04
N VAL A 48 -3.22 9.32 -3.50
CA VAL A 48 -3.47 7.96 -2.99
C VAL A 48 -2.33 7.57 -2.06
N THR A 49 -2.66 7.20 -0.84
CA THR A 49 -1.70 6.75 0.17
C THR A 49 -1.94 5.29 0.50
N VAL A 50 -0.90 4.46 0.41
CA VAL A 50 -0.92 3.06 0.84
C VAL A 50 -0.03 2.92 2.07
N GLU A 51 -0.63 2.53 3.19
CA GLU A 51 0.05 2.21 4.44
C GLU A 51 0.23 0.70 4.54
N VAL A 52 1.47 0.25 4.68
CA VAL A 52 1.83 -1.15 4.90
C VAL A 52 2.46 -1.29 6.27
N ARG A 53 1.97 -2.23 7.06
CA ARG A 53 2.52 -2.60 8.37
C ARG A 53 2.67 -4.12 8.42
N HIS A 54 3.78 -4.60 8.98
CA HIS A 54 3.97 -6.03 9.20
C HIS A 54 4.69 -6.27 10.52
N TRP A 55 4.21 -7.25 11.28
CA TRP A 55 4.76 -7.69 12.55
C TRP A 55 4.96 -9.20 12.53
N GLY A 56 6.18 -9.68 12.71
CA GLY A 56 6.46 -11.10 12.54
C GLY A 56 7.93 -11.44 12.72
N SER A 57 8.33 -12.62 12.25
CA SER A 57 9.72 -13.10 12.34
C SER A 57 10.68 -12.30 11.44
N SER A 58 10.17 -11.60 10.41
CA SER A 58 10.98 -10.79 9.49
C SER A 58 10.26 -9.52 9.00
N PRO A 59 10.06 -8.50 9.88
CA PRO A 59 9.20 -7.36 9.59
C PRO A 59 9.58 -6.52 8.38
N ILE A 60 10.87 -6.23 8.21
CA ILE A 60 11.37 -5.47 7.07
C ILE A 60 11.13 -6.23 5.75
N ARG A 61 11.29 -7.56 5.76
CA ARG A 61 11.06 -8.38 4.57
C ARG A 61 9.57 -8.42 4.22
N GLY A 62 8.70 -8.56 5.22
CA GLY A 62 7.25 -8.55 5.03
C GLY A 62 6.75 -7.23 4.45
N VAL A 63 7.15 -6.09 5.02
CA VAL A 63 6.82 -4.77 4.47
C VAL A 63 7.32 -4.62 3.05
N ARG A 64 8.56 -5.02 2.75
CA ARG A 64 9.11 -4.91 1.39
C ARG A 64 8.30 -5.72 0.37
N ALA A 65 7.95 -6.95 0.69
CA ALA A 65 7.16 -7.80 -0.21
C ALA A 65 5.79 -7.19 -0.51
N LEU A 66 5.09 -6.72 0.52
CA LEU A 66 3.79 -6.06 0.37
C LEU A 66 3.91 -4.75 -0.45
N LEU A 67 4.99 -3.98 -0.25
CA LEU A 67 5.25 -2.79 -1.07
C LEU A 67 5.53 -3.14 -2.53
N ASP A 68 6.32 -4.20 -2.78
CA ASP A 68 6.63 -4.66 -4.14
C ASP A 68 5.36 -5.10 -4.89
N ASP A 69 4.40 -5.70 -4.19
CA ASP A 69 3.09 -6.07 -4.75
C ASP A 69 2.25 -4.83 -5.09
N VAL A 70 2.19 -3.82 -4.20
CA VAL A 70 1.54 -2.54 -4.48
C VAL A 70 2.15 -1.84 -5.70
N LEU A 71 3.48 -1.81 -5.79
CA LEU A 71 4.19 -1.23 -6.94
C LEU A 71 3.90 -1.99 -8.24
N ARG A 72 3.73 -3.31 -8.19
CA ARG A 72 3.34 -4.11 -9.34
C ARG A 72 1.95 -3.75 -9.84
N VAL A 73 0.99 -3.56 -8.93
CA VAL A 73 -0.38 -3.14 -9.29
C VAL A 73 -0.35 -1.75 -9.92
N LEU A 74 0.38 -0.80 -9.32
CA LEU A 74 0.55 0.55 -9.88
C LEU A 74 1.15 0.53 -11.29
N GLY A 75 2.20 -0.27 -11.52
CA GLY A 75 2.78 -0.44 -12.85
C GLY A 75 1.79 -1.03 -13.87
N ALA A 76 0.93 -1.96 -13.45
CA ALA A 76 -0.13 -2.51 -14.31
C ALA A 76 -1.24 -1.50 -14.64
N LEU A 77 -1.42 -0.49 -13.78
CA LEU A 77 -2.34 0.64 -14.00
C LEU A 77 -1.72 1.77 -14.82
N GLY A 78 -0.45 1.66 -15.22
CA GLY A 78 0.26 2.67 -16.01
C GLY A 78 0.77 3.86 -15.20
N VAL A 79 0.94 3.69 -13.89
CA VAL A 79 1.59 4.68 -13.02
C VAL A 79 3.11 4.44 -13.07
N GLU A 80 3.84 5.40 -13.63
CA GLU A 80 5.31 5.38 -13.79
C GLU A 80 6.04 6.30 -12.80
#